data_AF-A0A924MEE4-F1
#
_entry.id   AF-A0A924MEE4-F1
#
_cell.length_a   1.000
_cell.length_b   1.000
_cell.length_c   1.000
_cell.angle_alpha   90.00
_cell.angle_beta   90.00
_cell.angle_gamma   90.00
#
_symmetry.space_group_name_H-M   'P 1'
#
loop_
_entity.id
_entity.type
_entity.pdbx_description
1 polymer ?
#
loop_
_entity_poly.entity_id
_entity_poly.type
_entity_poly.pdbx_seq_one_letter_code
_entity_poly.pdbx_strand_id
1 'polypeptide(L)'
;EIICLPLCACKGNVTVNANQQSLVVTAQNNTSTANPVSMVSGSFTLTSSTPVTEVRMLVDEFRVVVKTGNENCRLCKNKPQTWGSINSASLSGVALQTFITPTLTNDIREFVFNNGPSTVFNLSNTPLNFSIALPGVTGLDCCNLQIEMCVKIIIRDNNCCESEILKCGTFDLK
;
A
#
# COMPACT_ATOMS: atom_id res chain seq x y z
N GLU A 1 27.54 3.43 14.02
CA GLU A 1 26.96 2.08 14.11
C GLU A 1 25.97 2.11 15.27
N ILE A 2 24.67 1.96 15.00
CA ILE A 2 23.64 1.97 16.06
C ILE A 2 23.51 0.53 16.55
N ILE A 3 23.98 0.28 17.78
CA ILE A 3 23.91 -1.04 18.43
C ILE A 3 22.49 -1.21 18.97
N CYS A 4 21.68 -2.04 18.30
CA CYS A 4 20.32 -2.37 18.75
C CYS A 4 20.39 -3.41 19.89
N LEU A 5 20.09 -2.99 21.11
CA LEU A 5 19.96 -3.90 22.26
C LEU A 5 18.56 -4.53 22.27
N PRO A 6 18.43 -5.83 22.62
CA PRO A 6 17.16 -6.54 22.53
C PRO A 6 16.37 -6.31 23.82
N LEU A 7 15.58 -5.23 23.90
CA LEU A 7 14.52 -5.05 24.90
C LEU A 7 13.69 -3.79 24.51
N CYS A 8 12.81 -3.94 23.51
CA CYS A 8 11.94 -2.86 23.09
C CYS A 8 10.58 -2.95 23.80
N ALA A 9 10.43 -2.19 24.88
CA ALA A 9 9.12 -1.66 25.24
C ALA A 9 8.90 -0.42 24.36
N CYS A 10 8.09 -0.52 23.29
CA CYS A 10 7.78 0.63 22.43
C CYS A 10 7.24 1.78 23.30
N LYS A 11 8.07 2.81 23.53
CA LYS A 11 7.70 3.96 24.39
C LYS A 11 6.93 5.04 23.62
N GLY A 12 6.82 4.91 22.30
CA GLY A 12 6.12 5.87 21.45
C GLY A 12 4.70 5.43 21.10
N ASN A 13 3.75 6.37 21.17
CA ASN A 13 2.43 6.16 20.59
C ASN A 13 2.53 6.43 19.08
N VAL A 14 2.36 5.37 18.29
CA VAL A 14 2.24 5.46 16.83
C VAL A 14 0.76 5.44 16.48
N THR A 15 0.30 6.45 15.74
CA THR A 15 -1.06 6.48 15.21
C THR A 15 -1.03 6.58 13.70
N VAL A 16 -1.84 5.74 13.07
CA VAL A 16 -2.14 5.80 11.63
C VAL A 16 -3.60 6.16 11.53
N ASN A 17 -3.87 7.42 11.18
CA ASN A 17 -5.22 7.84 10.87
C ASN A 17 -5.44 7.66 9.37
N ALA A 18 -6.32 6.72 9.02
CA ALA A 18 -6.81 6.62 7.66
C ALA A 18 -7.86 7.71 7.51
N ASN A 19 -7.50 8.83 6.87
CA ASN A 19 -8.54 9.67 6.29
C ASN A 19 -9.29 8.75 5.32
N GLN A 20 -10.57 8.48 5.58
CA GLN A 20 -11.49 7.81 4.64
C GLN A 20 -11.75 8.69 3.41
N GLN A 21 -10.74 9.40 2.91
CA GLN A 21 -10.78 10.16 1.69
C GLN A 21 -10.80 9.15 0.55
N SER A 22 -12.04 8.80 0.18
CA SER A 22 -12.50 8.20 -1.07
C SER A 22 -11.35 7.76 -1.96
N LEU A 23 -11.00 6.48 -1.88
CA LEU A 23 -10.05 5.87 -2.80
C LEU A 23 -10.57 6.09 -4.21
N VAL A 24 -9.91 6.97 -4.97
CA VAL A 24 -10.32 7.32 -6.31
C VAL A 24 -9.82 6.23 -7.24
N VAL A 25 -10.73 5.37 -7.67
CA VAL A 25 -10.44 4.40 -8.73
C VAL A 25 -10.42 5.17 -10.05
N THR A 26 -9.22 5.36 -10.61
CA THR A 26 -9.08 5.90 -11.96
C THR A 26 -9.05 4.72 -12.91
N ALA A 27 -10.19 4.42 -13.55
CA ALA A 27 -10.25 3.41 -14.60
C ALA A 27 -9.46 3.90 -15.82
N GLN A 28 -8.42 3.17 -16.23
CA GLN A 28 -7.89 3.34 -17.59
C GLN A 28 -8.87 2.68 -18.56
N ASN A 29 -9.72 3.50 -19.17
CA ASN A 29 -10.76 3.08 -20.10
C ASN A 29 -10.18 2.29 -21.30
N ASN A 30 -10.80 1.13 -21.54
CA ASN A 30 -11.16 0.60 -22.86
C ASN A 30 -10.09 0.63 -23.97
N THR A 31 -8.86 0.21 -23.66
CA THR A 31 -7.96 -0.27 -24.71
C THR A 31 -8.05 -1.79 -24.76
N SER A 32 -8.11 -2.34 -25.98
CA SER A 32 -8.02 -3.77 -26.31
C SER A 32 -6.65 -4.35 -25.91
N THR A 33 -6.33 -4.29 -24.61
CA THR A 33 -5.12 -4.85 -24.04
C THR A 33 -5.51 -6.07 -23.23
N ALA A 34 -4.72 -7.14 -23.34
CA ALA A 34 -5.05 -8.44 -22.77
C ALA A 34 -5.21 -8.44 -21.24
N ASN A 35 -4.87 -7.33 -20.55
CA ASN A 35 -4.88 -7.16 -19.10
C ASN A 35 -5.06 -5.67 -18.73
N PRO A 36 -6.28 -5.12 -18.73
CA PRO A 36 -6.47 -3.74 -18.28
C PRO A 36 -6.12 -3.62 -16.79
N VAL A 37 -5.44 -2.54 -16.42
CA VAL A 37 -5.08 -2.20 -15.03
C VAL A 37 -5.83 -0.93 -14.65
N SER A 38 -6.40 -0.90 -13.45
CA SER A 38 -6.94 0.32 -12.83
C SER A 38 -6.06 0.71 -11.66
N MET A 39 -6.06 1.98 -11.30
CA MET A 39 -5.25 2.47 -10.17
C MET A 39 -6.17 2.89 -9.04
N VAL A 40 -5.80 2.49 -7.82
CA VAL A 40 -6.41 2.99 -6.59
C VAL A 40 -5.38 3.75 -5.79
N SER A 41 -5.71 4.96 -5.36
CA SER A 41 -4.78 5.82 -4.62
C SER A 41 -5.37 6.21 -3.28
N GLY A 42 -4.55 6.13 -2.23
CA GLY A 42 -4.94 6.43 -0.85
C GLY A 42 -3.86 7.19 -0.10
N SER A 43 -4.21 7.65 1.09
CA SER A 43 -3.31 8.36 1.98
C SER A 43 -3.53 7.96 3.44
N PHE A 44 -2.43 7.79 4.17
CA PHE A 44 -2.43 7.60 5.61
C PHE A 44 -1.72 8.78 6.26
N THR A 45 -2.25 9.25 7.38
CA THR A 45 -1.56 10.25 8.22
C THR A 45 -0.82 9.52 9.32
N LEU A 46 0.51 9.63 9.32
CA LEU A 46 1.39 8.99 10.30
C LEU A 46 1.82 9.99 11.38
N THR A 47 1.67 9.60 12.64
CA THR A 47 2.18 10.36 13.78
C THR A 47 2.93 9.42 14.72
N SER A 48 4.11 9.85 15.17
CA SER A 48 4.92 9.15 16.15
C SER A 48 5.42 10.15 17.18
N SER A 49 5.32 9.80 18.47
CA SER A 49 5.91 10.61 19.55
C SER A 49 7.42 10.43 19.71
N THR A 50 8.01 9.46 19.01
CA THR A 50 9.46 9.22 18.97
C THR A 50 10.01 9.41 17.56
N PRO A 51 11.25 9.91 17.40
CA PRO A 51 11.92 9.95 16.11
C PRO A 51 12.04 8.55 15.51
N VAL A 52 11.88 8.47 14.19
CA VAL A 52 11.87 7.21 13.43
C VAL A 52 13.07 7.14 12.50
N THR A 53 13.50 5.91 12.21
CA THR A 53 14.61 5.62 11.29
C THR A 53 14.12 5.07 9.96
N GLU A 54 12.95 4.42 9.95
CA GLU A 54 12.42 3.75 8.78
C GLU A 54 10.89 3.66 8.86
N VAL A 55 10.22 3.85 7.71
CA VAL A 55 8.81 3.49 7.54
C VAL A 55 8.73 2.52 6.37
N ARG A 56 8.14 1.34 6.58
CA ARG A 56 7.84 0.37 5.53
C ARG A 56 6.34 0.29 5.31
N MET A 57 5.94 0.28 4.06
CA MET A 57 4.57 0.01 3.64
C MET A 57 4.58 -1.26 2.80
N LEU A 58 3.71 -2.21 3.15
CA LEU A 58 3.59 -3.45 2.41
C LEU A 58 2.14 -3.86 2.16
N VAL A 59 1.88 -4.45 1.01
CA VAL A 59 0.59 -5.10 0.70
C VAL A 59 0.65 -6.52 1.23
N ASP A 60 0.05 -6.73 2.41
CA ASP A 60 0.08 -7.98 3.16
C ASP A 60 -0.88 -9.01 2.56
N GLU A 61 -2.06 -8.54 2.16
CA GLU A 61 -3.09 -9.38 1.56
C GLU A 61 -3.77 -8.65 0.41
N PHE A 62 -4.05 -9.40 -0.66
CA PHE A 62 -4.79 -8.93 -1.82
C PHE A 62 -5.63 -10.06 -2.40
N ARG A 63 -6.96 -9.88 -2.45
CA ARG A 63 -7.91 -10.84 -2.99
C ARG A 63 -8.96 -10.14 -3.83
N VAL A 64 -9.27 -10.69 -4.99
CA VAL A 64 -10.40 -10.25 -5.82
C VAL A 64 -11.56 -11.19 -5.55
N VAL A 65 -12.64 -10.79 -4.92
CA VAL A 65 -13.83 -11.61 -4.65
C VAL A 65 -14.98 -11.27 -5.62
N VAL A 66 -15.90 -12.21 -5.85
CA VAL A 66 -17.14 -11.92 -6.59
C VAL A 66 -18.17 -11.41 -5.60
N LYS A 67 -18.67 -10.20 -5.83
CA LYS A 67 -19.74 -9.62 -5.01
C LYS A 67 -21.11 -10.09 -5.49
N THR A 68 -21.32 -10.10 -6.81
CA THR A 68 -22.53 -10.64 -7.45
C THR A 68 -22.21 -11.18 -8.83
N GLY A 69 -22.87 -12.26 -9.22
CA GLY A 69 -22.67 -12.92 -10.52
C GLY A 69 -22.10 -14.33 -10.37
N ASN A 70 -21.60 -14.89 -11.47
CA ASN A 70 -21.00 -16.22 -11.50
C ASN A 70 -19.54 -16.18 -10.99
N GLU A 71 -19.09 -17.17 -10.22
CA GLU A 71 -17.69 -17.28 -9.80
C GLU A 71 -16.68 -17.31 -10.96
N ASN A 72 -17.11 -17.80 -12.12
CA ASN A 72 -16.33 -17.77 -13.36
C ASN A 72 -15.97 -16.35 -13.83
N CYS A 73 -16.64 -15.30 -13.30
CA CYS A 73 -16.25 -13.91 -13.54
C CYS A 73 -14.80 -13.61 -13.10
N ARG A 74 -14.27 -14.31 -12.08
CA ARG A 74 -12.86 -14.16 -11.65
C ARG A 74 -11.89 -14.71 -12.70
N LEU A 75 -12.33 -15.67 -13.52
CA LEU A 75 -11.51 -16.35 -14.53
C LEU A 75 -11.33 -15.49 -15.78
N CYS A 76 -12.29 -14.60 -16.09
CA CYS A 76 -12.21 -13.68 -17.22
C CYS A 76 -11.12 -12.60 -17.06
N LYS A 77 -10.62 -12.42 -15.84
CA LYS A 77 -9.49 -11.55 -15.57
C LYS A 77 -8.23 -12.43 -15.57
N ASN A 78 -7.57 -12.52 -16.73
CA ASN A 78 -6.25 -13.13 -16.85
C ASN A 78 -5.34 -12.50 -15.80
N LYS A 79 -4.87 -13.29 -14.83
CA LYS A 79 -4.09 -12.83 -13.66
C LYS A 79 -2.79 -12.13 -14.10
N PRO A 80 -2.69 -10.80 -14.11
CA PRO A 80 -1.42 -10.12 -14.25
C PRO A 80 -0.71 -10.32 -12.93
N GLN A 81 0.57 -10.70 -12.99
CA GLN A 81 1.42 -10.84 -11.80
C GLN A 81 1.49 -9.54 -10.97
N THR A 82 1.00 -8.42 -11.51
CA THR A 82 1.13 -7.07 -10.96
C THR A 82 -0.12 -6.53 -10.27
N TRP A 83 -1.15 -7.36 -10.04
CA TRP A 83 -2.27 -6.94 -9.19
C TRP A 83 -1.90 -6.90 -7.70
N GLY A 84 -2.34 -5.84 -7.04
CA GLY A 84 -1.96 -5.56 -5.67
C GLY A 84 -0.52 -5.03 -5.55
N SER A 85 0.17 -4.81 -6.65
CA SER A 85 1.50 -4.19 -6.63
C SER A 85 1.37 -2.68 -6.43
N ILE A 86 2.28 -2.13 -5.63
CA ILE A 86 2.36 -0.70 -5.35
C ILE A 86 3.06 -0.04 -6.55
N ASN A 87 2.31 0.79 -7.28
CA ASN A 87 2.81 1.53 -8.44
C ASN A 87 3.58 2.79 -8.02
N SER A 88 3.17 3.43 -6.92
CA SER A 88 3.90 4.56 -6.35
C SER A 88 3.58 4.71 -4.87
N ALA A 89 4.54 5.21 -4.11
CA ALA A 89 4.29 5.70 -2.76
C ALA A 89 5.23 6.85 -2.43
N SER A 90 4.76 7.76 -1.58
CA SER A 90 5.54 8.90 -1.09
C SER A 90 5.25 9.18 0.36
N LEU A 91 6.30 9.48 1.12
CA LEU A 91 6.22 9.96 2.50
C LEU A 91 6.75 11.39 2.54
N SER A 92 5.94 12.34 3.01
CA SER A 92 6.33 13.75 2.99
C SER A 92 7.64 13.99 3.75
N GLY A 93 8.63 14.58 3.07
CA GLY A 93 9.93 14.94 3.66
C GLY A 93 10.89 13.76 3.89
N VAL A 94 10.59 12.57 3.39
CA VAL A 94 11.42 11.37 3.56
C VAL A 94 11.68 10.71 2.22
N ALA A 95 12.93 10.35 1.95
CA ALA A 95 13.30 9.69 0.71
C ALA A 95 12.76 8.26 0.66
N LEU A 96 12.25 7.88 -0.52
CA LEU A 96 11.93 6.49 -0.83
C LEU A 96 13.23 5.75 -1.18
N GLN A 97 13.53 4.68 -0.46
CA GLN A 97 14.55 3.72 -0.83
C GLN A 97 13.89 2.60 -1.64
N THR A 98 14.11 2.62 -2.95
CA THR A 98 13.74 1.49 -3.80
C THR A 98 14.92 1.10 -4.68
N PHE A 99 15.20 -0.21 -4.73
CA PHE A 99 16.18 -0.79 -5.65
C PHE A 99 15.58 -1.10 -7.02
N ILE A 100 14.25 -0.97 -7.15
CA ILE A 100 13.49 -1.34 -8.33
C ILE A 100 12.64 -0.15 -8.74
N THR A 101 12.72 0.26 -10.02
CA THR A 101 11.84 1.29 -10.55
C THR A 101 10.39 0.76 -10.51
N PRO A 102 9.46 1.49 -9.88
CA PRO A 102 8.06 1.11 -9.89
C PRO A 102 7.53 1.11 -11.32
N THR A 103 7.22 -0.08 -11.83
CA THR A 103 6.61 -0.27 -13.14
C THR A 103 5.55 -1.33 -13.01
N LEU A 104 4.46 -1.21 -13.78
CA LEU A 104 3.33 -2.15 -13.76
C LEU A 104 3.68 -3.57 -14.27
N THR A 105 4.94 -3.83 -14.59
CA THR A 105 5.50 -5.14 -14.91
C THR A 105 6.19 -5.82 -13.73
N ASN A 106 6.52 -5.07 -12.67
CA ASN A 106 7.20 -5.58 -11.48
C ASN A 106 6.18 -5.79 -10.34
N ASP A 107 6.19 -6.96 -9.71
CA ASP A 107 5.36 -7.21 -8.51
C ASP A 107 6.02 -6.61 -7.26
N ILE A 108 5.96 -5.28 -7.15
CA ILE A 108 6.47 -4.57 -5.98
C ILE A 108 5.37 -4.51 -4.92
N ARG A 109 5.55 -5.22 -3.80
CA ARG A 109 4.59 -5.22 -2.69
C ARG A 109 5.08 -4.51 -1.44
N GLU A 110 6.27 -3.91 -1.50
CA GLU A 110 6.89 -3.21 -0.37
C GLU A 110 7.56 -1.91 -0.84
N PHE A 111 7.41 -0.86 -0.05
CA PHE A 111 8.23 0.34 -0.13
C PHE A 111 8.82 0.70 1.22
N VAL A 112 10.08 1.12 1.21
CA VAL A 112 10.85 1.49 2.40
C VAL A 112 11.23 2.97 2.30
N PHE A 113 10.91 3.75 3.33
CA PHE A 113 11.25 5.16 3.42
C PHE A 113 12.30 5.37 4.53
N ASN A 114 13.46 5.89 4.15
CA ASN A 114 14.50 6.32 5.09
C ASN A 114 15.41 7.37 4.43
N ASN A 115 16.08 8.17 5.26
CA ASN A 115 17.03 9.21 4.81
C ASN A 115 18.49 8.72 4.84
N GLY A 116 18.70 7.40 4.82
CA GLY A 116 20.02 6.77 4.90
C GLY A 116 20.46 6.37 6.31
N PRO A 117 21.63 5.73 6.44
CA PRO A 117 22.07 5.14 7.70
C PRO A 117 22.21 6.17 8.82
N SER A 118 21.76 5.83 10.03
CA SER A 118 21.84 6.68 11.23
C SER A 118 21.11 8.03 11.14
N THR A 119 20.28 8.22 10.11
CA THR A 119 19.40 9.40 10.03
C THR A 119 18.07 9.11 10.71
N VAL A 120 17.55 10.10 11.42
CA VAL A 120 16.24 10.05 12.05
C VAL A 120 15.36 11.15 11.50
N PHE A 121 14.06 10.92 11.46
CA PHE A 121 13.06 11.91 11.07
C PHE A 121 11.84 11.82 12.00
N ASN A 122 11.06 12.88 12.06
CA ASN A 122 9.87 12.93 12.91
C ASN A 122 8.61 12.70 12.07
N LEU A 123 7.65 11.95 12.62
CA LEU A 123 6.32 11.80 12.05
C LEU A 123 5.35 12.67 12.84
N SER A 124 4.89 13.77 12.25
CA SER A 124 3.94 14.69 12.87
C SER A 124 2.83 15.00 11.88
N ASN A 125 1.79 14.16 11.90
CA ASN A 125 0.74 14.15 10.88
C ASN A 125 1.31 14.08 9.46
N THR A 126 2.35 13.27 9.27
CA THR A 126 3.07 13.15 8.00
C THR A 126 2.27 12.26 7.05
N PRO A 127 1.87 12.76 5.85
CA PRO A 127 1.11 11.96 4.91
C PRO A 127 1.99 10.94 4.20
N LEU A 128 1.55 9.68 4.21
CA LEU A 128 2.01 8.56 3.40
C LEU A 128 0.99 8.33 2.29
N ASN A 129 1.31 8.74 1.07
CA ASN A 129 0.47 8.55 -0.10
C ASN A 129 0.92 7.29 -0.85
N PHE A 130 -0.03 6.59 -1.46
CA PHE A 130 0.25 5.39 -2.24
C PHE A 130 -0.72 5.22 -3.39
N SER A 131 -0.31 4.44 -4.39
CA SER A 131 -1.13 4.00 -5.50
C SER A 131 -0.87 2.52 -5.78
N ILE A 132 -1.93 1.73 -5.90
CA ILE A 132 -1.86 0.27 -6.08
C ILE A 132 -2.58 -0.10 -7.37
N ALA A 133 -1.96 -1.02 -8.11
CA ALA A 133 -2.52 -1.58 -9.32
C ALA A 133 -3.64 -2.58 -9.00
N LEU A 134 -4.81 -2.35 -9.59
CA LEU A 134 -6.00 -3.18 -9.49
C LEU A 134 -6.33 -3.83 -10.85
N PRO A 135 -7.10 -4.92 -10.87
CA PRO A 135 -7.78 -5.37 -12.07
C PRO A 135 -8.54 -4.21 -12.72
N GLY A 136 -8.36 -4.05 -14.02
CA GLY A 136 -9.19 -3.15 -14.81
C GLY A 136 -10.66 -3.54 -14.69
N VAL A 137 -11.56 -2.56 -14.62
CA VAL A 137 -13.00 -2.82 -14.70
C VAL A 137 -13.36 -3.24 -16.14
N THR A 138 -14.07 -4.35 -16.29
CA THR A 138 -14.71 -4.68 -17.59
C THR A 138 -16.15 -4.27 -17.42
N GLY A 139 -16.67 -3.42 -18.30
CA GLY A 139 -18.09 -3.03 -18.31
C GLY A 139 -19.05 -4.16 -18.72
N LEU A 140 -18.76 -5.40 -18.34
CA LEU A 140 -19.68 -6.52 -18.44
C LEU A 140 -20.64 -6.44 -17.25
N ASP A 141 -21.85 -5.97 -17.50
CA ASP A 141 -22.92 -5.72 -16.51
C ASP A 141 -23.27 -6.91 -15.59
N CYS A 142 -22.80 -8.13 -15.92
CA CYS A 142 -23.15 -9.36 -15.21
C CYS A 142 -22.18 -9.78 -14.10
N CYS A 143 -21.09 -9.03 -13.86
CA CYS A 143 -20.04 -9.41 -12.91
C CYS A 143 -19.60 -8.22 -12.04
N ASN A 144 -20.09 -8.14 -10.80
CA ASN A 144 -19.55 -7.19 -9.84
C ASN A 144 -18.43 -7.86 -9.05
N LEU A 145 -17.21 -7.37 -9.21
CA LEU A 145 -16.05 -7.81 -8.44
C LEU A 145 -15.82 -6.85 -7.28
N GLN A 146 -15.24 -7.36 -6.22
CA GLN A 146 -14.77 -6.56 -5.09
C GLN A 146 -13.35 -6.98 -4.76
N ILE A 147 -12.54 -6.04 -4.28
CA ILE A 147 -11.18 -6.30 -3.82
C ILE A 147 -11.18 -6.21 -2.32
N GLU A 148 -10.61 -7.21 -1.67
CA GLU A 148 -10.23 -7.17 -0.28
C GLU A 148 -8.72 -7.01 -0.23
N MET A 149 -8.23 -5.96 0.42
CA MET A 149 -6.79 -5.73 0.56
C MET A 149 -6.44 -5.28 1.96
N CYS A 150 -5.28 -5.72 2.44
CA CYS A 150 -4.68 -5.29 3.69
C CYS A 150 -3.31 -4.68 3.41
N VAL A 151 -3.11 -3.46 3.89
CA VAL A 151 -1.82 -2.78 3.91
C VAL A 151 -1.28 -2.82 5.32
N LYS A 152 -0.06 -3.31 5.48
CA LYS A 152 0.68 -3.28 6.74
C LYS A 152 1.71 -2.15 6.65
N ILE A 153 1.76 -1.34 7.70
CA ILE A 153 2.73 -0.27 7.88
C ILE A 153 3.61 -0.65 9.05
N ILE A 154 4.92 -0.71 8.84
CA ILE A 154 5.90 -0.98 9.88
C ILE A 154 6.71 0.28 10.09
N ILE A 155 6.75 0.79 11.32
CA ILE A 155 7.52 1.98 11.67
C ILE A 155 8.62 1.54 12.63
N ARG A 156 9.88 1.79 12.26
CA ARG A 156 11.04 1.55 13.11
C ARG A 156 11.46 2.86 13.76
N ASP A 157 11.49 2.89 15.09
CA ASP A 157 11.96 4.05 15.83
C ASP A 157 13.50 4.14 15.87
N ASN A 158 14.04 5.18 16.51
CA ASN A 158 15.48 5.36 16.71
C ASN A 158 16.09 4.43 17.79
N ASN A 159 15.27 3.68 18.53
CA ASN A 159 15.69 2.66 19.48
C ASN A 159 15.63 1.25 18.88
N CYS A 160 15.47 1.15 17.55
CA CYS A 160 15.29 -0.09 16.81
C CYS A 160 14.00 -0.86 17.15
N CYS A 161 13.01 -0.21 17.77
CA CYS A 161 11.72 -0.81 18.04
C CYS A 161 10.83 -0.71 16.81
N GLU A 162 10.16 -1.81 16.47
CA GLU A 162 9.20 -1.85 15.37
C GLU A 162 7.77 -1.80 15.90
N SER A 163 6.94 -0.99 15.26
CA SER A 163 5.50 -0.99 15.45
C SER A 163 4.81 -1.33 14.15
N GLU A 164 3.98 -2.37 14.18
CA GLU A 164 3.23 -2.83 13.02
C GLU A 164 1.77 -2.42 13.11
N ILE A 165 1.24 -1.91 12.02
CA ILE A 165 -0.16 -1.47 11.91
C ILE A 165 -0.74 -2.05 10.64
N LEU A 166 -1.74 -2.92 10.79
CA LEU A 166 -2.49 -3.50 9.69
C LEU A 166 -3.79 -2.73 9.45
N LYS A 167 -4.03 -2.33 8.20
CA LYS A 167 -5.28 -1.68 7.77
C LYS A 167 -5.84 -2.42 6.56
N CYS A 168 -7.03 -2.97 6.73
CA CYS A 168 -7.75 -3.68 5.67
C CYS A 168 -8.95 -2.86 5.18
N GLY A 169 -9.30 -3.04 3.91
CA GLY A 169 -10.46 -2.42 3.31
C GLY A 169 -11.00 -3.24 2.14
N THR A 170 -12.24 -2.94 1.76
CA THR A 170 -12.90 -3.56 0.62
C THR A 170 -13.30 -2.52 -0.42
N PHE A 171 -13.10 -2.84 -1.70
CA PHE A 171 -13.27 -1.91 -2.82
C PHE A 171 -14.08 -2.56 -3.93
N ASP A 172 -15.25 -2.02 -4.23
CA ASP A 172 -16.05 -2.48 -5.36
C ASP A 172 -15.38 -2.05 -6.68
N LEU A 173 -15.16 -3.02 -7.58
CA LEU A 173 -14.77 -2.77 -8.96
C LEU A 173 -16.06 -2.65 -9.78
N LYS A 174 -16.48 -1.41 -10.06
CA LYS A 174 -17.64 -1.09 -10.91
C LYS A 174 -17.18 -0.32 -12.12
#